data_AF-A0A533XQK8-F1
#
_entry.id   AF-A0A533XQK8-F1
#
_cell.length_a   1.000
_cell.length_b   1.000
_cell.length_c   1.000
_cell.angle_alpha   90.00
_cell.angle_beta   90.00
_cell.angle_gamma   90.00
#
_symmetry.space_group_name_H-M   'P 1'
#
loop_
_entity.id
_entity.type
_entity.pdbx_description
1 polymer ?
#
loop_
_entity_poly.entity_id
_entity_poly.type
_entity_poly.pdbx_seq_one_letter_code
_entity_poly.pdbx_strand_id
1 'polypeptide(L)'
;MEESLGQYLQRVRTEKGYSLSDISAMTCIGFEYLAAVEAEDLPKLPAQTVTKSYVRSYARCLRLDEADVMKRFAEASGIFYRDRENAALAARLANTPNPLKSRLDALVSNFKLLF
;
A
#
# COMPACT_ATOMS: atom_id res chain seq x y z
N MET A 1 -15.43 -21.75 1.30
CA MET A 1 -14.67 -20.58 0.85
C MET A 1 -14.19 -19.87 2.09
N GLU A 2 -12.90 -19.56 2.18
CA GLU A 2 -12.33 -18.83 3.30
C GLU A 2 -12.73 -17.34 3.19
N GLU A 3 -13.17 -16.74 4.29
CA GLU A 3 -13.59 -15.33 4.34
C GLU A 3 -12.35 -14.42 4.18
N SER A 4 -12.42 -13.43 3.27
CA SER A 4 -11.30 -12.50 3.10
C SER A 4 -11.16 -11.54 4.27
N LEU A 5 -10.03 -10.85 4.41
CA LEU A 5 -9.84 -9.91 5.52
C LEU A 5 -10.88 -8.78 5.46
N GLY A 6 -11.11 -8.23 4.27
CA GLY A 6 -12.08 -7.16 4.07
C GLY A 6 -13.50 -7.59 4.48
N GLN A 7 -13.91 -8.79 4.07
CA GLN A 7 -15.20 -9.39 4.44
C GLN A 7 -15.30 -9.62 5.96
N TYR A 8 -14.24 -10.14 6.58
CA TYR A 8 -14.17 -10.37 8.02
C TYR A 8 -14.36 -9.07 8.82
N LEU A 9 -13.63 -8.02 8.47
CA LEU A 9 -13.72 -6.71 9.13
C LEU A 9 -15.12 -6.10 8.96
N GLN A 10 -15.66 -6.15 7.74
CA GLN A 10 -17.00 -5.67 7.44
C GLN A 10 -18.06 -6.40 8.27
N ARG A 11 -18.02 -7.73 8.27
CA ARG A 11 -18.97 -8.57 9.01
C ARG A 11 -18.93 -8.22 10.51
N VAL A 12 -17.76 -8.24 11.13
CA VAL A 12 -17.62 -7.92 12.56
C VAL A 12 -18.08 -6.49 12.87
N ARG A 13 -17.75 -5.51 12.02
CA ARG A 13 -18.23 -4.13 12.18
C ARG A 13 -19.76 -4.09 12.21
N THR A 14 -20.40 -4.73 11.23
CA THR A 14 -21.87 -4.75 11.13
C THR A 14 -22.54 -5.52 12.25
N GLU A 15 -21.97 -6.64 12.70
CA GLU A 15 -22.46 -7.42 13.86
C GLU A 15 -22.43 -6.59 15.15
N LYS A 16 -21.44 -5.68 15.28
CA LYS A 16 -21.34 -4.75 16.41
C LYS A 16 -22.20 -3.49 16.26
N GLY A 17 -22.93 -3.36 15.14
CA GLY A 17 -23.83 -2.23 14.89
C GLY A 17 -23.14 -0.93 14.49
N TYR A 18 -21.86 -0.97 14.11
CA TYR A 18 -21.13 0.22 13.67
C TYR A 18 -21.34 0.47 12.18
N SER A 19 -21.64 1.71 11.81
CA SER A 19 -21.49 2.19 10.45
C SER A 19 -20.00 2.41 10.12
N LEU A 20 -19.67 2.47 8.83
CA LEU A 20 -18.30 2.78 8.42
C LEU A 20 -17.89 4.22 8.82
N SER A 21 -18.86 5.15 8.86
CA SER A 21 -18.67 6.50 9.39
C SER A 21 -18.33 6.52 10.88
N ASP A 22 -18.90 5.61 11.68
CA ASP A 22 -18.57 5.51 13.12
C ASP A 22 -17.11 5.10 13.30
N ILE A 23 -16.65 4.10 12.53
CA ILE A 23 -15.24 3.68 12.55
C ILE A 23 -14.33 4.82 12.10
N SER A 24 -14.71 5.55 11.04
CA SER A 24 -13.96 6.71 10.57
C SER A 24 -13.80 7.76 11.66
N ALA A 25 -14.89 8.10 12.36
CA ALA A 25 -14.87 9.07 13.46
C ALA A 25 -14.03 8.58 14.66
N MET A 26 -14.11 7.30 15.02
CA MET A 26 -13.37 6.74 16.15
C MET A 26 -11.87 6.57 15.89
N THR A 27 -11.48 6.37 14.63
CA THR A 27 -10.09 6.09 14.25
C THR A 27 -9.38 7.29 13.62
N CYS A 28 -10.12 8.34 13.25
CA CYS A 28 -9.66 9.46 12.44
C CYS A 28 -9.09 9.06 11.07
N ILE A 29 -9.49 7.89 10.55
CA ILE A 29 -9.11 7.42 9.22
C ILE A 29 -10.19 7.83 8.23
N GLY A 30 -9.79 8.34 7.07
CA GLY A 30 -10.72 8.69 5.99
C GLY A 30 -11.64 7.53 5.61
N PHE A 31 -12.93 7.83 5.45
CA PHE A 31 -13.95 6.85 5.09
C PHE A 31 -13.56 6.04 3.85
N GLU A 32 -12.99 6.71 2.84
CA GLU A 32 -12.54 6.12 1.59
C GLU A 32 -11.46 5.04 1.79
N TYR A 33 -10.59 5.20 2.79
CA TYR A 33 -9.56 4.21 3.10
C TYR A 33 -10.14 3.02 3.85
N LEU A 34 -11.06 3.24 4.79
CA LEU A 34 -11.74 2.14 5.48
C LEU A 34 -12.61 1.33 4.50
N ALA A 35 -13.27 2.00 3.56
CA ALA A 35 -14.02 1.36 2.49
C ALA A 35 -13.10 0.53 1.58
N ALA A 36 -11.94 1.07 1.21
CA ALA A 36 -10.93 0.34 0.45
C ALA A 36 -10.34 -0.85 1.21
N VAL A 37 -10.21 -0.77 2.54
CA VAL A 37 -9.81 -1.91 3.39
C VAL A 37 -10.88 -3.02 3.36
N GLU A 38 -12.17 -2.69 3.52
CA GLU A 38 -13.25 -3.68 3.44
C GLU A 38 -13.41 -4.29 2.05
N ALA A 39 -13.14 -3.53 1.00
CA ALA A 39 -13.20 -3.99 -0.39
C ALA A 39 -11.91 -4.66 -0.89
N GLU A 40 -10.85 -4.68 -0.06
CA GLU A 40 -9.49 -5.11 -0.45
C GLU A 40 -8.97 -4.40 -1.72
N ASP A 41 -9.37 -3.14 -1.92
CA ASP A 41 -8.96 -2.28 -3.03
C ASP A 41 -7.57 -1.67 -2.73
N LEU A 42 -6.55 -2.52 -2.76
CA LEU A 42 -5.16 -2.17 -2.43
C LEU A 42 -4.59 -1.00 -3.27
N PRO A 43 -4.92 -0.83 -4.56
CA PRO A 43 -4.49 0.34 -5.34
C PRO A 43 -4.91 1.70 -4.76
N LYS A 44 -6.07 1.77 -4.10
CA LYS A 44 -6.53 3.02 -3.44
C LYS A 44 -5.86 3.27 -2.10
N LEU A 45 -5.22 2.27 -1.51
CA LEU A 45 -4.58 2.38 -0.21
C LEU A 45 -3.19 3.05 -0.33
N PRO A 46 -2.76 3.76 0.74
CA PRO A 46 -1.45 4.39 0.79
C PRO A 46 -0.31 3.35 0.87
N ALA A 47 0.91 3.81 1.14
CA ALA A 47 2.05 2.93 1.33
C ALA A 47 1.79 1.88 2.43
N GLN A 48 2.38 0.69 2.28
CA GLN A 48 2.09 -0.47 3.14
C GLN A 48 2.18 -0.16 4.64
N THR A 49 3.18 0.62 5.06
CA THR A 49 3.37 1.00 6.47
C THR A 49 2.17 1.76 7.03
N VAL A 50 1.61 2.68 6.24
CA VAL A 50 0.43 3.47 6.61
C VAL A 50 -0.81 2.58 6.60
N THR A 51 -0.99 1.76 5.57
CA THR A 51 -2.12 0.81 5.51
C THR A 51 -2.12 -0.17 6.68
N LYS A 52 -0.96 -0.69 7.08
CA LYS A 52 -0.80 -1.54 8.29
C LYS A 52 -1.29 -0.80 9.55
N SER A 53 -0.99 0.49 9.66
CA SER A 53 -1.46 1.31 10.79
C SER A 53 -2.99 1.45 10.79
N TYR A 54 -3.60 1.61 9.62
CA TYR A 54 -5.06 1.71 9.48
C TYR A 54 -5.75 0.41 9.87
N VAL A 55 -5.29 -0.71 9.32
CA VAL A 55 -5.83 -2.05 9.61
C VAL A 55 -5.71 -2.37 11.10
N ARG A 56 -4.58 -2.04 11.73
CA ARG A 56 -4.39 -2.22 13.18
C ARG A 56 -5.34 -1.35 14.01
N SER A 57 -5.51 -0.08 13.64
CA SER A 57 -6.43 0.83 14.34
C SER A 57 -7.89 0.35 14.22
N TYR A 58 -8.27 -0.15 13.05
CA TYR A 58 -9.58 -0.76 12.82
C TYR A 58 -9.78 -2.01 13.69
N ALA A 59 -8.81 -2.93 13.73
CA ALA A 59 -8.85 -4.11 14.60
C ALA A 59 -9.05 -3.73 16.09
N ARG A 60 -8.28 -2.74 16.57
CA ARG A 60 -8.41 -2.21 17.94
C ARG A 60 -9.80 -1.64 18.21
N CYS A 61 -10.33 -0.85 17.28
CA CYS A 61 -11.66 -0.25 17.38
C CYS A 61 -12.75 -1.33 17.53
N LEU A 62 -12.61 -2.45 16.82
CA LEU A 62 -13.54 -3.58 16.91
C LEU A 62 -13.26 -4.55 18.07
N ARG A 63 -12.17 -4.33 18.82
CA ARG A 63 -11.66 -5.24 19.88
C ARG A 63 -11.35 -6.65 19.35
N LEU A 64 -10.72 -6.71 18.20
CA LEU A 64 -10.23 -7.93 17.57
C LEU A 64 -8.80 -8.25 18.01
N ASP A 65 -8.37 -9.50 17.79
CA ASP A 65 -6.96 -9.86 17.91
C ASP A 65 -6.16 -9.21 16.77
N GLU A 66 -5.31 -8.24 17.13
CA GLU A 66 -4.45 -7.55 16.19
C GLU A 66 -3.50 -8.51 15.46
N ALA A 67 -3.00 -9.57 16.12
CA ALA A 67 -2.06 -10.49 15.51
C ALA A 67 -2.71 -11.28 14.37
N ASP A 68 -3.92 -11.80 14.59
CA ASP A 68 -4.69 -12.51 13.55
C ASP A 68 -5.03 -11.59 12.37
N VAL A 69 -5.55 -10.39 12.66
CA VAL A 69 -5.89 -9.41 11.62
C VAL A 69 -4.66 -9.01 10.79
N MET A 70 -3.53 -8.77 11.45
CA MET A 70 -2.29 -8.40 10.75
C MET A 70 -1.70 -9.55 9.94
N LYS A 71 -1.88 -10.81 10.39
CA LYS A 71 -1.49 -12.00 9.62
C LYS A 71 -2.32 -12.09 8.33
N ARG A 72 -3.65 -12.02 8.43
CA ARG A 72 -4.55 -12.00 7.27
C ARG A 72 -4.22 -10.89 6.30
N PHE A 73 -3.89 -9.70 6.81
CA PHE A 73 -3.48 -8.57 5.97
C PHE A 73 -2.19 -8.83 5.21
N ALA A 74 -1.20 -9.45 5.86
CA ALA A 74 0.06 -9.80 5.22
C ALA A 74 -0.13 -10.83 4.10
N GLU A 75 -1.01 -11.81 4.32
CA GLU A 75 -1.38 -12.83 3.33
C GLU A 75 -2.13 -12.21 2.14
N ALA A 76 -3.14 -11.37 2.39
CA ALA A 76 -3.96 -10.77 1.35
C ALA A 76 -3.22 -9.71 0.50
N SER A 77 -2.29 -8.95 1.10
CA SER A 77 -1.68 -7.78 0.45
C SER A 77 -0.19 -7.93 0.10
N GLY A 78 0.45 -9.01 0.55
CA GLY A 78 1.90 -9.17 0.48
C GLY A 78 2.49 -9.12 -0.93
N ILE A 79 1.82 -9.74 -1.90
CA ILE A 79 2.25 -9.76 -3.31
C ILE A 79 2.15 -8.35 -3.91
N PHE A 80 1.00 -7.70 -3.76
CA PHE A 80 0.75 -6.37 -4.31
C PHE A 80 1.77 -5.32 -3.85
N TYR A 81 2.03 -5.23 -2.54
CA TYR A 81 2.96 -4.22 -2.03
C TYR A 81 4.41 -4.51 -2.42
N ARG A 82 4.78 -5.79 -2.53
CA ARG A 82 6.11 -6.21 -3.03
C ARG A 82 6.29 -5.82 -4.50
N ASP A 83 5.27 -6.05 -5.33
CA ASP A 83 5.32 -5.70 -6.75
C ASP A 83 5.39 -4.18 -6.94
N ARG A 84 4.62 -3.41 -6.15
CA ARG A 84 4.67 -1.94 -6.16
C ARG A 84 6.05 -1.41 -5.76
N GLU A 85 6.68 -2.01 -4.76
CA GLU A 85 8.04 -1.65 -4.33
C GLU A 85 9.09 -2.02 -5.39
N ASN A 86 9.00 -3.22 -5.95
CA ASN A 86 9.88 -3.68 -7.04
C ASN A 86 9.76 -2.76 -8.28
N ALA A 87 8.55 -2.38 -8.65
CA ALA A 87 8.31 -1.46 -9.77
C ALA A 87 8.90 -0.07 -9.48
N ALA A 88 8.72 0.45 -8.26
CA ALA A 88 9.32 1.72 -7.85
C ALA A 88 10.86 1.67 -7.86
N LEU A 89 11.46 0.56 -7.44
CA LEU A 89 12.90 0.33 -7.50
C LEU A 89 13.41 0.25 -8.94
N ALA A 90 12.74 -0.50 -9.81
CA ALA A 90 13.08 -0.61 -11.22
C ALA A 90 13.03 0.76 -11.92
N ALA A 91 11.98 1.55 -11.66
CA ALA A 91 11.86 2.92 -12.19
C ALA A 91 12.98 3.85 -11.70
N ARG A 92 13.40 3.71 -10.43
CA ARG A 92 14.54 4.45 -9.89
C ARG A 92 15.84 4.09 -10.59
N LEU A 93 16.13 2.80 -10.74
CA LEU A 93 17.34 2.31 -11.42
C LEU A 93 17.40 2.77 -12.88
N ALA A 94 16.28 2.68 -13.61
CA ALA A 94 16.19 3.16 -14.99
C ALA A 94 16.46 4.66 -15.15
N ASN A 95 16.12 5.47 -14.14
CA ASN A 95 16.31 6.92 -14.15
C ASN A 95 17.61 7.38 -13.48
N THR A 96 18.49 6.47 -13.05
CA THR A 96 19.81 6.87 -12.58
C THR A 96 20.65 7.39 -13.75
N PRO A 97 21.15 8.64 -13.71
CA PRO A 97 22.04 9.13 -14.77
C PRO A 97 23.28 8.26 -14.77
N ASN A 98 23.44 7.44 -15.82
CA ASN A 98 24.61 6.60 -15.97
C ASN A 98 25.84 7.52 -16.19
N PRO A 99 26.75 7.64 -15.20
CA PRO A 99 27.84 8.61 -15.25
C PRO A 99 28.87 8.24 -16.32
N LEU A 100 28.97 6.95 -16.70
CA LEU A 100 29.84 6.50 -17.78
C LEU A 100 29.24 6.88 -19.13
N LYS A 101 27.93 6.71 -19.29
CA LYS A 101 27.22 7.08 -20.51
C LYS A 101 27.25 8.59 -20.74
N SER A 102 27.00 9.40 -19.71
CA SER A 102 27.06 10.86 -19.82
C SER A 102 28.47 11.39 -20.14
N ARG A 103 29.54 10.78 -19.60
CA ARG A 103 30.93 11.11 -19.97
C ARG A 103 31.27 10.70 -21.39
N LEU A 104 30.77 9.54 -21.84
CA LEU A 104 30.96 9.08 -23.21
C LEU A 104 30.22 9.96 -24.21
N ASP A 105 28.98 10.32 -23.91
CA ASP A 105 28.15 11.23 -24.70
C ASP A 105 28.81 12.61 -24.82
N ALA A 106 29.38 13.14 -23.73
CA ALA A 106 30.15 14.39 -23.73
C ALA A 106 31.43 14.31 -24.57
N LEU A 107 32.18 13.20 -24.49
CA LEU A 107 33.38 12.98 -25.29
C LEU A 107 33.07 12.88 -26.79
N VAL A 108 32.02 12.14 -27.15
CA VAL A 108 31.57 11.98 -28.54
C VAL A 108 31.03 13.29 -29.10
N SER A 109 30.29 14.08 -28.29
CA SER A 109 29.80 15.39 -28.69
C SER A 109 30.93 16.39 -28.94
N ASN A 110 31.98 16.39 -28.13
CA ASN A 110 33.16 17.26 -28.35
C ASN A 110 33.91 16.90 -29.63
N PHE A 111 33.97 15.61 -30.00
CA PHE A 111 34.59 15.17 -31.25
C PHE A 111 33.80 15.59 -32.50
N LYS A 112 32.46 15.67 -32.41
CA LYS A 112 31.60 16.14 -33.51
C LYS A 112 31.68 17.65 -33.79
N LEU A 113 32.25 18.43 -32.89
CA LEU A 113 32.45 19.89 -33.04
C LEU A 113 33.79 20.27 -33.68
N LEU A 114 34.64 19.28 -33.97
CA LEU A 114 36.01 19.48 -34.48
C LEU A 114 36.18 19.18 -35.99
N PHE A 115 35.12 18.81 -36.70
CA PHE A 115 35.07 18.59 -38.15
C PHE A 115 33.75 19.10 -38.71
#